data_AF-A0A963R7Z1-F1
#
_entry.id   AF-A0A963R7Z1-F1
#
_cell.length_a   1.000
_cell.length_b   1.000
_cell.length_c   1.000
_cell.angle_alpha   90.00
_cell.angle_beta   90.00
_cell.angle_gamma   90.00
#
_symmetry.space_group_name_H-M   'P 1'
#
loop_
_entity.id
_entity.type
_entity.pdbx_description
1 polymer ?
#
loop_
_entity_poly.entity_id
_entity_poly.type
_entity_poly.pdbx_seq_one_letter_code
_entity_poly.pdbx_strand_id
1 'polypeptide(L)'
;QSWHMYSPSPPPGAGPVVSERIAYSQRMVEEWMNFCPGQKPMHPYIDKGAYQLCEDEEVVALDFRTTYPYHFYKVQTMDSMLVPGPDPVGLFRFHRHFLQHLQWNTGRNRWVCKGPSHQGNLSGLFEAYPDALCIWPHRPIGDIFASIVTLTAMIYDTITGRPSNIEQTAKMLAEGMRMGLDSVLANDLIDDPRIMHLPFREITADPIGVIRQIYGQQGREVSTDFEDRVRAWLDAPENAVDRYGRYPYSYEALGLERAAIEELFADYSKRFGLD
;
A
#
# COMPACT_ATOMS: atom_id res chain seq x y z
N GLN A 1 3.04 -9.02 8.77
CA GLN A 1 3.39 -10.27 8.07
C GLN A 1 2.10 -10.91 7.60
N SER A 2 2.04 -11.40 6.36
CA SER A 2 0.81 -11.90 5.73
C SER A 2 0.13 -13.01 6.50
N TRP A 3 0.88 -13.85 7.22
CA TRP A 3 0.26 -14.94 8.00
C TRP A 3 -0.69 -14.44 9.10
N HIS A 4 -0.48 -13.23 9.63
CA HIS A 4 -1.42 -12.61 10.56
C HIS A 4 -2.77 -12.28 9.91
N MET A 5 -2.83 -12.13 8.59
CA MET A 5 -4.04 -11.80 7.85
C MET A 5 -4.79 -13.06 7.41
N TYR A 6 -4.08 -14.08 6.93
CA TYR A 6 -4.68 -15.36 6.53
C TYR A 6 -5.23 -16.17 7.71
N SER A 7 -4.59 -16.06 8.87
CA SER A 7 -5.01 -16.78 10.08
C SER A 7 -4.77 -15.88 11.30
N PRO A 8 -5.66 -14.91 11.59
CA PRO A 8 -5.44 -13.94 12.67
C PRO A 8 -5.61 -14.55 14.07
N SER A 9 -6.37 -15.64 14.19
CA SER A 9 -6.70 -16.27 15.48
C SER A 9 -6.09 -17.68 15.59
N PRO A 10 -5.61 -18.10 16.77
CA PRO A 10 -5.50 -17.32 18.00
C PRO A 10 -4.45 -16.20 17.90
N PRO A 11 -4.58 -15.11 18.68
CA PRO A 11 -3.58 -14.04 18.65
C PRO A 11 -2.23 -14.55 19.18
N PRO A 12 -1.09 -13.95 18.78
CA PRO A 12 0.23 -14.41 19.19
C PRO A 12 0.44 -14.47 20.71
N GLY A 13 -0.21 -13.61 21.50
CA GLY A 13 -0.10 -13.68 22.95
C GLY A 13 -0.91 -14.78 23.63
N ALA A 14 -1.68 -15.58 22.89
CA ALA A 14 -2.39 -16.76 23.42
C ALA A 14 -1.49 -17.99 23.58
N GLY A 15 -0.29 -17.95 23.01
CA GLY A 15 0.68 -19.04 23.08
C GLY A 15 1.54 -19.11 21.82
N PRO A 16 2.44 -20.10 21.73
CA PRO A 16 3.28 -20.28 20.56
C PRO A 16 2.47 -20.36 19.26
N VAL A 17 2.91 -19.63 18.23
CA VAL A 17 2.32 -19.70 16.90
C VAL A 17 2.66 -21.07 16.31
N VAL A 18 1.65 -21.87 16.04
CA VAL A 18 1.83 -23.19 15.42
C VAL A 18 2.29 -23.06 13.96
N SER A 19 3.24 -23.91 13.56
CA SER A 19 3.89 -23.86 12.24
C SER A 19 2.90 -24.00 11.08
N GLU A 20 1.80 -24.70 11.31
CA GLU A 20 0.73 -24.99 10.37
C GLU A 20 0.00 -23.72 9.91
N ARG A 21 -0.10 -22.69 10.77
CA ARG A 21 -0.67 -21.38 10.40
C ARG A 21 0.20 -20.63 9.41
N ILE A 22 1.50 -20.66 9.65
CA ILE A 22 2.49 -20.05 8.75
C ILE A 22 2.52 -20.83 7.44
N ALA A 23 2.54 -22.16 7.51
CA ALA A 23 2.51 -23.03 6.33
C ALA A 23 1.23 -22.87 5.50
N TYR A 24 0.07 -22.67 6.14
CA TYR A 24 -1.18 -22.35 5.44
C TYR A 24 -1.04 -21.05 4.65
N SER A 25 -0.57 -20.00 5.30
CA SER A 25 -0.36 -18.69 4.67
C SER A 25 0.65 -18.75 3.53
N GLN A 26 1.72 -19.54 3.71
CA GLN A 26 2.72 -19.80 2.67
C GLN A 26 2.07 -20.42 1.43
N ARG A 27 1.25 -21.47 1.61
CA ARG A 27 0.53 -22.11 0.50
C ARG A 27 -0.40 -21.14 -0.22
N MET A 28 -1.14 -20.32 0.52
CA MET A 28 -2.04 -19.33 -0.09
C MET A 28 -1.29 -18.32 -0.97
N VAL A 29 -0.12 -17.85 -0.51
CA VAL A 29 0.72 -16.94 -1.28
C VAL A 29 1.32 -17.64 -2.51
N GLU A 30 1.76 -18.89 -2.37
CA GLU A 30 2.27 -19.70 -3.49
C GLU A 30 1.20 -19.99 -4.53
N GLU A 31 -0.01 -20.37 -4.11
CA GLU A 31 -1.16 -20.55 -4.98
C GLU A 31 -1.48 -19.29 -5.76
N TRP A 32 -1.42 -18.12 -5.11
CA TRP A 32 -1.59 -16.84 -5.79
C TRP A 32 -0.45 -16.54 -6.77
N MET A 33 0.81 -16.74 -6.39
CA MET A 33 1.94 -16.51 -7.30
C MET A 33 1.91 -17.45 -8.51
N ASN A 34 1.42 -18.68 -8.35
CA ASN A 34 1.20 -19.61 -9.45
C ASN A 34 0.04 -19.18 -10.34
N PHE A 35 -1.00 -18.60 -9.75
CA PHE A 35 -2.16 -18.07 -10.47
C PHE A 35 -1.83 -16.79 -11.24
N CYS A 36 -1.08 -15.86 -10.63
CA CYS A 36 -0.75 -14.54 -11.15
C CYS A 36 0.78 -14.29 -11.14
N PRO A 37 1.55 -15.04 -11.96
CA PRO A 37 3.02 -14.99 -11.92
C PRO A 37 3.60 -13.62 -12.34
N GLY A 38 2.85 -12.86 -13.17
CA GLY A 38 3.23 -11.52 -13.61
C GLY A 38 3.33 -10.49 -12.49
N GLN A 39 2.71 -10.74 -11.32
CA GLN A 39 2.75 -9.80 -10.20
C GLN A 39 4.14 -9.69 -9.56
N LYS A 40 4.91 -10.79 -9.49
CA LYS A 40 6.18 -10.82 -8.76
C LYS A 40 7.20 -9.76 -9.21
N PRO A 41 7.48 -9.55 -10.51
CA PRO A 41 8.37 -8.47 -10.95
C PRO A 41 7.83 -7.05 -10.70
N MET A 42 6.51 -6.88 -10.52
CA MET A 42 5.88 -5.57 -10.26
C MET A 42 5.74 -5.28 -8.75
N HIS A 43 5.53 -6.31 -7.93
CA HIS A 43 5.36 -6.27 -6.48
C HIS A 43 6.25 -7.32 -5.81
N PRO A 44 7.57 -7.06 -5.75
CA PRO A 44 8.54 -8.10 -5.44
C PRO A 44 8.51 -8.54 -3.98
N TYR A 45 7.95 -7.76 -3.05
CA TYR A 45 7.82 -8.13 -1.63
C TYR A 45 7.00 -9.42 -1.39
N ILE A 46 6.19 -9.84 -2.36
CA ILE A 46 5.43 -11.09 -2.31
C ILE A 46 6.34 -12.33 -2.24
N ASP A 47 7.60 -12.20 -2.65
CA ASP A 47 8.61 -13.26 -2.58
C ASP A 47 8.95 -13.71 -1.16
N LYS A 48 8.59 -12.92 -0.13
CA LYS A 48 8.76 -13.29 1.28
C LYS A 48 7.64 -14.21 1.79
N GLY A 49 6.70 -14.63 0.95
CA GLY A 49 5.72 -15.67 1.28
C GLY A 49 4.82 -15.30 2.46
N ALA A 50 4.72 -16.19 3.45
CA ALA A 50 3.99 -15.97 4.70
C ALA A 50 4.53 -14.79 5.55
N TYR A 51 5.78 -14.37 5.32
CA TYR A 51 6.44 -13.32 6.06
C TYR A 51 6.44 -11.96 5.36
N GLN A 52 5.89 -11.87 4.14
CA GLN A 52 5.75 -10.59 3.46
C GLN A 52 4.98 -9.60 4.33
N LEU A 53 5.35 -8.32 4.25
CA LEU A 53 4.52 -7.26 4.79
C LEU A 53 3.32 -7.07 3.86
N CYS A 54 2.17 -6.74 4.43
CA CYS A 54 0.93 -6.59 3.69
C CYS A 54 0.38 -5.19 3.92
N GLU A 55 -0.44 -4.76 2.97
CA GLU A 55 -1.18 -3.51 3.07
C GLU A 55 -2.38 -3.69 4.01
N ASP A 56 -2.78 -2.61 4.67
CA ASP A 56 -3.93 -2.60 5.59
C ASP A 56 -5.24 -2.87 4.84
N GLU A 57 -5.28 -2.70 3.52
CA GLU A 57 -6.40 -3.05 2.63
C GLU A 57 -6.82 -4.52 2.75
N GLU A 58 -5.87 -5.43 3.00
CA GLU A 58 -6.15 -6.84 3.26
C GLU A 58 -6.92 -7.04 4.58
N VAL A 59 -6.78 -6.11 5.52
CA VAL A 59 -7.53 -6.12 6.79
C VAL A 59 -8.86 -5.41 6.61
N VAL A 60 -8.85 -4.18 6.07
CA VAL A 60 -10.08 -3.37 5.95
C VAL A 60 -11.06 -3.91 4.91
N ALA A 61 -10.66 -4.86 4.06
CA ALA A 61 -11.58 -5.61 3.22
C ALA A 61 -12.34 -6.72 3.96
N LEU A 62 -11.88 -7.17 5.14
CA LEU A 62 -12.51 -8.29 5.88
C LEU A 62 -13.91 -7.96 6.42
N ASP A 63 -14.24 -6.68 6.56
CA ASP A 63 -15.55 -6.21 7.03
C ASP A 63 -16.45 -5.70 5.90
N PHE A 64 -16.01 -5.86 4.64
CA PHE A 64 -16.71 -5.48 3.41
C PHE A 64 -17.05 -3.99 3.28
N ARG A 65 -16.40 -3.09 4.05
CA ARG A 65 -16.54 -1.63 3.86
C ARG A 65 -15.73 -1.11 2.68
N THR A 66 -14.69 -1.84 2.27
CA THR A 66 -13.86 -1.53 1.10
C THR A 66 -13.69 -2.79 0.27
N THR A 67 -13.69 -2.64 -1.06
CA THR A 67 -13.32 -3.73 -1.94
C THR A 67 -11.84 -3.67 -2.25
N TYR A 68 -11.12 -4.76 -2.00
CA TYR A 68 -9.73 -4.90 -2.39
C TYR A 68 -9.61 -6.16 -3.28
N PRO A 69 -9.14 -6.03 -4.54
CA PRO A 69 -9.20 -7.11 -5.56
C PRO A 69 -8.30 -8.28 -5.26
N TYR A 70 -7.33 -8.07 -4.36
CA TYR A 70 -6.15 -8.90 -4.22
C TYR A 70 -6.48 -10.24 -3.54
N HIS A 71 -5.51 -10.77 -2.79
CA HIS A 71 -5.17 -12.18 -2.71
C HIS A 71 -6.31 -13.09 -2.22
N PHE A 72 -7.21 -12.58 -1.38
CA PHE A 72 -8.23 -13.40 -0.74
C PHE A 72 -9.50 -13.61 -1.55
N TYR A 73 -9.87 -12.64 -2.39
CA TYR A 73 -11.28 -12.54 -2.79
C TYR A 73 -11.50 -12.71 -4.28
N LYS A 74 -10.46 -12.53 -5.12
CA LYS A 74 -10.52 -12.72 -6.59
C LYS A 74 -11.79 -12.10 -7.20
N VAL A 75 -12.14 -10.90 -6.72
CA VAL A 75 -13.41 -10.25 -7.06
C VAL A 75 -13.27 -9.55 -8.41
N GLN A 76 -14.26 -9.72 -9.28
CA GLN A 76 -14.29 -9.17 -10.63
C GLN A 76 -14.79 -7.72 -10.69
N THR A 77 -14.46 -6.88 -9.69
CA THR A 77 -15.05 -5.54 -9.54
C THR A 77 -13.99 -4.45 -9.49
N MET A 78 -13.24 -4.26 -10.58
CA MET A 78 -12.22 -3.20 -10.69
C MET A 78 -12.80 -1.80 -10.35
N ASP A 79 -14.06 -1.58 -10.73
CA ASP A 79 -14.81 -0.34 -10.55
C ASP A 79 -15.14 -0.08 -9.07
N SER A 80 -15.34 -1.11 -8.25
CA SER A 80 -15.67 -0.93 -6.83
C SER A 80 -14.47 -0.53 -5.97
N MET A 81 -13.25 -0.66 -6.47
CA MET A 81 -12.04 -0.15 -5.80
C MET A 81 -11.91 1.36 -5.86
N LEU A 82 -12.52 1.97 -6.88
CA LEU A 82 -12.47 3.41 -7.10
C LEU A 82 -13.52 4.16 -6.28
N VAL A 83 -14.44 3.44 -5.63
CA VAL A 83 -15.51 4.01 -4.82
C VAL A 83 -15.15 3.87 -3.34
N PRO A 84 -14.91 4.98 -2.61
CA PRO A 84 -14.73 4.94 -1.18
C PRO A 84 -15.96 4.35 -0.47
N GLY A 85 -15.72 3.53 0.55
CA GLY A 85 -16.78 3.04 1.42
C GLY A 85 -17.48 4.19 2.18
N PRO A 86 -18.75 4.04 2.59
CA PRO A 86 -19.52 5.12 3.20
C PRO A 86 -19.14 5.42 4.66
N ASP A 87 -18.32 4.58 5.30
CA ASP A 87 -18.06 4.61 6.75
C ASP A 87 -16.55 4.52 7.06
N PRO A 88 -15.78 5.59 6.82
CA PRO A 88 -14.34 5.62 7.10
C PRO A 88 -14.02 5.40 8.59
N VAL A 89 -14.94 5.79 9.48
CA VAL A 89 -14.82 5.61 10.93
C VAL A 89 -14.91 4.15 11.31
N GLY A 90 -15.95 3.45 10.87
CA GLY A 90 -16.12 2.02 11.13
C GLY A 90 -14.98 1.20 10.54
N LEU A 91 -14.49 1.56 9.36
CA LEU A 91 -13.34 0.96 8.71
C LEU A 91 -12.09 0.96 9.61
N PHE A 92 -11.71 2.12 10.14
CA PHE A 92 -10.52 2.20 10.99
C PHE A 92 -10.75 1.72 12.42
N ARG A 93 -11.99 1.73 12.93
CA ARG A 93 -12.32 1.05 14.20
C ARG A 93 -12.14 -0.46 14.08
N PHE A 94 -12.60 -1.07 12.99
CA PHE A 94 -12.35 -2.48 12.72
C PHE A 94 -10.85 -2.77 12.59
N HIS A 95 -10.14 -1.96 11.81
CA HIS A 95 -8.68 -2.03 11.69
C HIS A 95 -8.00 -2.01 13.08
N ARG A 96 -8.42 -1.09 13.96
CA ARG A 96 -7.87 -0.98 15.32
C ARG A 96 -8.12 -2.21 16.18
N HIS A 97 -9.33 -2.77 16.14
CA HIS A 97 -9.62 -4.01 16.85
C HIS A 97 -8.77 -5.17 16.33
N PHE A 98 -8.54 -5.25 15.02
CA PHE A 98 -7.69 -6.27 14.42
C PHE A 98 -6.23 -6.15 14.91
N LEU A 99 -5.65 -4.95 14.90
CA LEU A 99 -4.30 -4.73 15.41
C LEU A 99 -4.19 -4.98 16.93
N GLN A 100 -5.21 -4.60 17.71
CA GLN A 100 -5.27 -4.89 19.15
C GLN A 100 -5.34 -6.39 19.42
N HIS A 101 -6.10 -7.14 18.62
CA HIS A 101 -6.13 -8.60 18.68
C HIS A 101 -4.74 -9.19 18.43
N LEU A 102 -4.04 -8.76 17.37
CA LEU A 102 -2.67 -9.23 17.08
C LEU A 102 -1.65 -8.85 18.15
N GLN A 103 -1.82 -7.69 18.80
CA GLN A 103 -0.93 -7.22 19.85
C GLN A 103 -1.24 -7.83 21.23
N TRP A 104 -2.41 -8.43 21.41
CA TRP A 104 -2.88 -8.93 22.69
C TRP A 104 -1.83 -9.81 23.36
N ASN A 105 -1.43 -9.45 24.59
CA ASN A 105 -0.43 -10.16 25.41
C ASN A 105 0.96 -10.36 24.75
N THR A 106 1.37 -9.47 23.83
CA THR A 106 2.72 -9.47 23.21
C THR A 106 3.63 -8.34 23.70
N GLY A 107 3.13 -7.51 24.62
CA GLY A 107 3.82 -6.30 25.10
C GLY A 107 3.43 -5.04 24.32
N ARG A 108 4.10 -3.92 24.65
CA ARG A 108 3.87 -2.62 24.01
C ARG A 108 4.81 -2.46 22.82
N ASN A 109 4.27 -2.68 21.62
CA ASN A 109 4.92 -2.42 20.35
C ASN A 109 4.20 -1.26 19.63
N ARG A 110 4.88 -0.67 18.65
CA ARG A 110 4.30 0.31 17.73
C ARG A 110 4.01 -0.36 16.41
N TRP A 111 2.85 -0.05 15.85
CA TRP A 111 2.47 -0.50 14.52
C TRP A 111 3.06 0.45 13.48
N VAL A 112 3.65 -0.14 12.44
CA VAL A 112 3.95 0.53 11.19
C VAL A 112 3.02 -0.08 10.17
N CYS A 113 2.14 0.76 9.65
CA CYS A 113 1.00 0.40 8.82
C CYS A 113 1.15 1.09 7.46
N LYS A 114 0.61 0.48 6.42
CA LYS A 114 0.59 1.08 5.09
C LYS A 114 -0.67 0.67 4.36
N GLY A 115 -1.37 1.65 3.80
CA GLY A 115 -2.46 1.39 2.88
C GLY A 115 -2.66 2.54 1.89
N PRO A 116 -2.71 2.28 0.57
CA PRO A 116 -3.04 3.29 -0.45
C PRO A 116 -4.39 3.98 -0.27
N SER A 117 -5.30 3.50 0.59
CA SER A 117 -6.60 4.13 0.85
C SER A 117 -6.56 5.16 2.00
N HIS A 118 -5.46 5.22 2.77
CA HIS A 118 -5.42 5.99 4.02
C HIS A 118 -5.64 7.50 3.82
N GLN A 119 -5.04 8.09 2.79
CA GLN A 119 -5.18 9.52 2.49
C GLN A 119 -6.62 9.91 2.11
N GLY A 120 -7.40 8.97 1.56
CA GLY A 120 -8.82 9.17 1.28
C GLY A 120 -9.72 9.11 2.51
N ASN A 121 -9.20 8.62 3.64
CA ASN A 121 -9.97 8.26 4.83
C ASN A 121 -9.40 8.90 6.12
N LEU A 122 -8.73 10.06 6.01
CA LEU A 122 -8.04 10.73 7.12
C LEU A 122 -8.92 10.97 8.35
N SER A 123 -10.21 11.29 8.16
CA SER A 123 -11.15 11.52 9.26
C SER A 123 -11.34 10.27 10.12
N GLY A 124 -11.58 9.12 9.50
CA GLY A 124 -11.69 7.84 10.18
C GLY A 124 -10.37 7.40 10.80
N LEU A 125 -9.25 7.63 10.09
CA LEU A 125 -7.91 7.29 10.57
C LEU A 125 -7.60 8.03 11.86
N PHE A 126 -7.74 9.36 11.87
CA PHE A 126 -7.42 10.18 13.04
C PHE A 126 -8.43 10.05 14.17
N GLU A 127 -9.67 9.62 13.90
CA GLU A 127 -10.59 9.24 14.97
C GLU A 127 -10.11 7.96 15.68
N ALA A 128 -9.77 6.92 14.91
CA ALA A 128 -9.34 5.65 15.48
C ALA A 128 -7.94 5.73 16.11
N TYR A 129 -7.05 6.52 15.52
CA TYR A 129 -5.64 6.68 15.89
C TYR A 129 -5.30 8.18 16.03
N PRO A 130 -5.71 8.82 17.13
CA PRO A 130 -5.48 10.25 17.33
C PRO A 130 -3.99 10.62 17.41
N ASP A 131 -3.13 9.66 17.76
CA ASP A 131 -1.67 9.77 17.85
C ASP A 131 -0.93 9.22 16.61
N ALA A 132 -1.63 8.93 15.52
CA ALA A 132 -1.00 8.49 14.28
C ALA A 132 -0.04 9.55 13.74
N LEU A 133 1.06 9.08 13.16
CA LEU A 133 1.94 9.85 12.28
C LEU A 133 1.83 9.25 10.89
N CYS A 134 1.27 10.00 9.96
CA CYS A 134 1.09 9.60 8.57
C CYS A 134 2.29 10.08 7.74
N ILE A 135 2.95 9.16 7.05
CA ILE A 135 4.02 9.49 6.10
C ILE A 135 3.44 9.35 4.70
N TRP A 136 3.32 10.47 3.99
CA TRP A 136 2.80 10.48 2.64
C TRP A 136 3.93 10.75 1.63
N PRO A 137 4.45 9.68 0.99
CA PRO A 137 5.39 9.83 -0.12
C PRO A 137 4.67 10.32 -1.39
N HIS A 138 5.22 11.35 -2.03
CA HIS A 138 4.68 11.94 -3.25
C HIS A 138 5.55 11.64 -4.47
N ARG A 139 4.91 11.28 -5.59
CA ARG A 139 5.53 11.12 -6.92
C ARG A 139 4.64 11.80 -7.96
N PRO A 140 5.21 12.37 -9.04
CA PRO A 140 4.41 12.78 -10.19
C PRO A 140 3.56 11.60 -10.66
N ILE A 141 2.26 11.82 -10.87
CA ILE A 141 1.37 10.73 -11.32
C ILE A 141 1.80 10.23 -12.70
N GLY A 142 2.34 11.12 -13.54
CA GLY A 142 2.97 10.79 -14.82
C GLY A 142 4.07 9.71 -14.74
N ASP A 143 4.74 9.55 -13.59
CA ASP A 143 5.82 8.58 -13.41
C ASP A 143 5.33 7.19 -12.98
N ILE A 144 4.10 7.11 -12.45
CA ILE A 144 3.57 5.89 -11.81
C ILE A 144 2.33 5.36 -12.50
N PHE A 145 1.61 6.20 -13.24
CA PHE A 145 0.31 5.87 -13.77
C PHE A 145 0.34 4.65 -14.68
N ALA A 146 1.32 4.58 -15.58
CA ALA A 146 1.44 3.42 -16.47
C ALA A 146 1.66 2.11 -15.69
N SER A 147 2.48 2.16 -14.62
CA SER A 147 2.66 1.00 -13.74
C SER A 147 1.37 0.59 -13.03
N ILE A 148 0.55 1.56 -12.59
CA ILE A 148 -0.73 1.30 -11.92
C ILE A 148 -1.68 0.60 -12.89
N VAL A 149 -1.89 1.17 -14.08
CA VAL A 149 -2.80 0.61 -15.08
C VAL A 149 -2.38 -0.80 -15.49
N THR A 150 -1.10 -1.00 -15.81
CA THR A 150 -0.58 -2.31 -16.23
C THR A 150 -0.74 -3.36 -15.13
N LEU A 151 -0.47 -3.00 -13.87
CA LEU A 151 -0.62 -3.92 -12.75
C LEU A 151 -2.09 -4.30 -12.54
N THR A 152 -2.98 -3.30 -12.50
CA THR A 152 -4.42 -3.51 -12.30
C THR A 152 -5.01 -4.37 -13.40
N ALA A 153 -4.71 -4.05 -14.67
CA ALA A 153 -5.16 -4.82 -15.83
C ALA A 153 -4.65 -6.27 -15.76
N MET A 154 -3.35 -6.47 -15.50
CA MET A 154 -2.77 -7.82 -15.43
C MET A 154 -3.41 -8.70 -14.35
N ILE A 155 -3.65 -8.15 -13.15
CA ILE A 155 -4.33 -8.86 -12.07
C ILE A 155 -5.78 -9.17 -12.45
N TYR A 156 -6.51 -8.17 -12.98
CA TYR A 156 -7.90 -8.32 -13.37
C TYR A 156 -8.08 -9.35 -14.48
N ASP A 157 -7.23 -9.33 -15.50
CA ASP A 157 -7.24 -10.28 -16.61
C ASP A 157 -6.97 -11.70 -16.12
N THR A 158 -6.05 -11.85 -15.16
CA THR A 158 -5.75 -13.15 -14.53
C THR A 158 -6.98 -13.67 -13.76
N ILE A 159 -7.62 -12.82 -12.96
CA ILE A 159 -8.81 -13.19 -12.16
C ILE A 159 -9.99 -13.57 -13.06
N THR A 160 -10.22 -12.82 -14.14
CA THR A 160 -11.37 -13.01 -15.03
C THR A 160 -11.14 -14.07 -16.12
N GLY A 161 -9.87 -14.40 -16.39
CA GLY A 161 -9.48 -15.23 -17.54
C GLY A 161 -9.77 -14.56 -18.89
N ARG A 162 -9.96 -13.24 -18.91
CA ARG A 162 -10.32 -12.46 -20.11
C ARG A 162 -9.45 -11.21 -20.19
N PRO A 163 -8.90 -10.86 -21.37
CA PRO A 163 -8.15 -9.62 -21.51
C PRO A 163 -9.06 -8.40 -21.31
N SER A 164 -8.62 -7.44 -20.52
CA SER A 164 -9.27 -6.14 -20.37
C SER A 164 -8.98 -5.25 -21.57
N ASN A 165 -9.87 -4.28 -21.81
CA ASN A 165 -9.58 -3.18 -22.71
C ASN A 165 -8.68 -2.19 -21.96
N ILE A 166 -7.36 -2.28 -22.19
CA ILE A 166 -6.37 -1.50 -21.44
C ILE A 166 -6.56 0.01 -21.57
N GLU A 167 -7.01 0.51 -22.73
CA GLU A 167 -7.30 1.94 -22.92
C GLU A 167 -8.50 2.38 -22.08
N GLN A 168 -9.56 1.55 -22.04
CA GLN A 168 -10.73 1.81 -21.21
C GLN A 168 -10.38 1.74 -19.73
N THR A 169 -9.60 0.74 -19.32
CA THR A 169 -9.07 0.61 -17.96
C THR A 169 -8.26 1.83 -17.58
N ALA A 170 -7.38 2.30 -18.47
CA ALA A 170 -6.56 3.49 -18.23
C ALA A 170 -7.43 4.73 -18.01
N LYS A 171 -8.42 4.99 -18.88
CA LYS A 171 -9.34 6.14 -18.72
C LYS A 171 -10.11 6.09 -17.41
N MET A 172 -10.69 4.93 -17.08
CA MET A 172 -11.43 4.73 -15.84
C MET A 172 -10.55 4.96 -14.61
N LEU A 173 -9.32 4.42 -14.60
CA LEU A 173 -8.38 4.63 -13.50
C LEU A 173 -7.92 6.08 -13.39
N ALA A 174 -7.69 6.78 -14.51
CA ALA A 174 -7.34 8.20 -14.51
C ALA A 174 -8.46 9.04 -13.88
N GLU A 175 -9.71 8.82 -14.28
CA GLU A 175 -10.88 9.51 -13.74
C GLU A 175 -11.07 9.24 -12.25
N GLY A 176 -11.01 7.96 -11.84
CA GLY A 176 -11.14 7.57 -10.44
C GLY A 176 -10.01 8.12 -9.55
N MET A 177 -8.76 8.05 -10.00
CA MET A 177 -7.62 8.63 -9.29
C MET A 177 -7.73 10.14 -9.16
N ARG A 178 -8.19 10.84 -10.22
CA ARG A 178 -8.43 12.28 -10.17
C ARG A 178 -9.51 12.63 -9.16
N MET A 179 -10.65 11.95 -9.19
CA MET A 179 -11.72 12.17 -8.20
C MET A 179 -11.25 11.91 -6.77
N GLY A 180 -10.47 10.84 -6.56
CA GLY A 180 -9.89 10.52 -5.26
C GLY A 180 -8.92 11.60 -4.78
N LEU A 181 -7.97 12.03 -5.61
CA LEU A 181 -7.00 13.07 -5.26
C LEU A 181 -7.65 14.44 -5.07
N ASP A 182 -8.60 14.84 -5.93
CA ASP A 182 -9.36 16.08 -5.77
C ASP A 182 -10.08 16.11 -4.41
N SER A 183 -10.69 15.00 -4.01
CA SER A 183 -11.35 14.85 -2.71
C SER A 183 -10.37 15.02 -1.54
N VAL A 184 -9.18 14.42 -1.64
CA VAL A 184 -8.15 14.57 -0.60
C VAL A 184 -7.60 15.99 -0.55
N LEU A 185 -7.33 16.61 -1.71
CA LEU A 185 -6.85 17.98 -1.80
C LEU A 185 -7.87 19.00 -1.27
N ALA A 186 -9.16 18.70 -1.36
CA ALA A 186 -10.24 19.51 -0.81
C ALA A 186 -10.50 19.27 0.68
N ASN A 187 -9.87 18.28 1.31
CA ASN A 187 -10.04 17.96 2.71
C ASN A 187 -9.04 18.73 3.57
N ASP A 188 -9.53 19.57 4.49
CA ASP A 188 -8.70 20.39 5.39
C ASP A 188 -7.71 19.57 6.24
N LEU A 189 -8.00 18.28 6.48
CA LEU A 189 -7.09 17.38 7.20
C LEU A 189 -5.78 17.11 6.45
N ILE A 190 -5.69 17.46 5.16
CA ILE A 190 -4.45 17.31 4.40
C ILE A 190 -3.31 18.15 5.00
N ASP A 191 -3.61 19.27 5.64
CA ASP A 191 -2.62 20.13 6.31
C ASP A 191 -2.44 19.80 7.80
N ASP A 192 -2.97 18.67 8.27
CA ASP A 192 -2.81 18.25 9.66
C ASP A 192 -1.32 17.99 9.97
N PRO A 193 -0.76 18.51 11.08
CA PRO A 193 0.65 18.35 11.43
C PRO A 193 1.08 16.90 11.69
N ARG A 194 0.12 15.97 11.79
CA ARG A 194 0.36 14.52 11.84
C ARG A 194 0.66 13.93 10.46
N ILE A 195 0.60 14.69 9.38
CA ILE A 195 0.94 14.25 8.04
C ILE A 195 2.30 14.84 7.63
N MET A 196 3.25 13.96 7.35
CA MET A 196 4.53 14.30 6.77
C MET A 196 4.47 14.06 5.26
N HIS A 197 4.35 15.14 4.49
CA HIS A 197 4.46 15.12 3.04
C HIS A 197 5.93 15.06 2.64
N LEU A 198 6.32 14.02 1.90
CA LEU A 198 7.71 13.80 1.49
C LEU A 198 7.79 13.49 -0.01
N PRO A 199 8.54 14.25 -0.82
CA PRO A 199 8.86 13.81 -2.17
C PRO A 199 9.60 12.48 -2.15
N PHE A 200 9.15 11.50 -2.94
CA PHE A 200 9.75 10.16 -2.97
C PHE A 200 11.24 10.18 -3.32
N ARG A 201 11.67 11.16 -4.14
CA ARG A 201 13.08 11.38 -4.48
C ARG A 201 13.96 11.66 -3.26
N GLU A 202 13.42 12.28 -2.21
CA GLU A 202 14.16 12.53 -0.97
C GLU A 202 14.31 11.24 -0.16
N ILE A 203 13.25 10.42 -0.14
CA ILE A 203 13.28 9.09 0.48
C ILE A 203 14.31 8.19 -0.19
N THR A 204 14.39 8.19 -1.53
CA THR A 204 15.37 7.36 -2.23
C THR A 204 16.78 7.90 -2.15
N ALA A 205 16.96 9.23 -2.02
CA ALA A 205 18.28 9.84 -1.91
C ALA A 205 18.93 9.63 -0.54
N ASP A 206 18.17 9.75 0.56
CA ASP A 206 18.65 9.50 1.93
C ASP A 206 17.58 8.81 2.80
N PRO A 207 17.39 7.48 2.65
CA PRO A 207 16.40 6.75 3.44
C PRO A 207 16.63 6.87 4.95
N ILE A 208 17.89 6.94 5.39
CA ILE A 208 18.24 6.98 6.83
C ILE A 208 17.98 8.37 7.39
N GLY A 209 18.30 9.43 6.65
CA GLY A 209 17.94 10.80 6.98
C GLY A 209 16.43 10.96 7.15
N VAL A 210 15.64 10.42 6.22
CA VAL A 210 14.18 10.42 6.32
C VAL A 210 13.69 9.65 7.55
N ILE A 211 14.25 8.47 7.84
CA ILE A 211 13.91 7.72 9.06
C ILE A 211 14.20 8.53 10.33
N ARG A 212 15.33 9.23 10.38
CA ARG A 212 15.65 10.13 11.51
C ARG A 212 14.64 11.27 11.64
N GLN A 213 14.23 11.87 10.52
CA GLN A 213 13.19 12.91 10.52
C GLN A 213 11.86 12.38 11.07
N ILE A 214 11.43 11.20 10.63
CA ILE A 214 10.20 10.54 11.11
C ILE A 214 10.26 10.29 12.62
N TYR A 215 11.38 9.76 13.12
CA TYR A 215 11.58 9.53 14.55
C TYR A 215 11.62 10.85 15.34
N GLY A 216 12.29 11.87 14.80
CA GLY A 216 12.38 13.20 15.37
C GLY A 216 11.02 13.87 15.54
N GLN A 217 10.10 13.71 14.56
CA GLN A 217 8.71 14.20 14.65
C GLN A 217 7.96 13.64 15.87
N GLN A 218 8.38 12.47 16.36
CA GLN A 218 7.80 11.82 17.55
C GLN A 218 8.67 11.98 18.81
N GLY A 219 9.67 12.86 18.77
CA GLY A 219 10.60 13.10 19.88
C GLY A 219 11.48 11.88 20.19
N ARG A 220 11.87 11.11 19.17
CA ARG A 220 12.66 9.88 19.32
C ARG A 220 13.98 9.95 18.58
N GLU A 221 14.95 9.27 19.16
CA GLU A 221 16.24 9.04 18.53
C GLU A 221 16.25 7.68 17.84
N VAL A 222 16.99 7.62 16.73
CA VAL A 222 17.30 6.38 16.03
C VAL A 222 18.62 5.86 16.59
N SER A 223 18.64 4.62 17.07
CA SER A 223 19.89 4.03 17.57
C SER A 223 20.82 3.65 16.42
N THR A 224 22.13 3.73 16.66
CA THR A 224 23.16 3.29 15.70
C THR A 224 22.90 1.85 15.23
N ASP A 225 22.62 0.93 16.15
CA ASP A 225 22.29 -0.47 15.82
C ASP A 225 21.09 -0.60 14.87
N PHE A 226 20.08 0.25 15.00
CA PHE A 226 18.93 0.22 14.09
C PHE A 226 19.32 0.75 12.71
N GLU A 227 20.06 1.85 12.64
CA GLU A 227 20.55 2.38 11.37
C GLU A 227 21.42 1.37 10.63
N ASP A 228 22.30 0.67 11.33
CA ASP A 228 23.18 -0.32 10.71
C ASP A 228 22.40 -1.51 10.16
N ARG A 229 21.32 -1.92 10.83
CA ARG A 229 20.39 -2.93 10.27
C ARG A 229 19.65 -2.43 9.03
N VAL A 230 19.26 -1.15 9.01
CA VAL A 230 18.63 -0.54 7.84
C VAL A 230 19.62 -0.46 6.67
N ARG A 231 20.86 -0.03 6.90
CA ARG A 231 21.94 -0.03 5.89
C ARG A 231 22.16 -1.42 5.32
N ALA A 232 22.37 -2.40 6.20
CA ALA A 232 22.57 -3.78 5.79
C ALA A 232 21.38 -4.32 4.97
N TRP A 233 20.14 -3.93 5.33
CA TRP A 233 18.96 -4.30 4.56
C TRP A 233 18.92 -3.64 3.19
N LEU A 234 19.25 -2.35 3.08
CA LEU A 234 19.28 -1.60 1.82
C LEU A 234 20.36 -2.10 0.86
N ASP A 235 21.52 -2.49 1.40
CA ASP A 235 22.67 -2.99 0.63
C ASP A 235 22.49 -4.45 0.17
N ALA A 236 21.53 -5.17 0.75
CA ALA A 236 21.29 -6.57 0.43
C ALA A 236 20.66 -6.74 -0.96
N PRO A 237 21.29 -7.46 -1.91
CA PRO A 237 20.76 -7.63 -3.27
C PRO A 237 19.35 -8.24 -3.33
N GLU A 238 18.99 -9.07 -2.36
CA GLU A 238 17.67 -9.67 -2.22
C GLU A 238 16.57 -8.66 -1.86
N ASN A 239 16.93 -7.43 -1.50
CA ASN A 239 16.01 -6.33 -1.24
C ASN A 239 16.04 -5.26 -2.34
N ALA A 240 16.89 -5.42 -3.36
CA ALA A 240 16.90 -4.54 -4.52
C ALA A 240 15.51 -4.51 -5.19
N VAL A 241 15.08 -3.30 -5.56
CA VAL A 241 13.73 -3.05 -6.08
C VAL A 241 13.48 -3.75 -7.42
N ASP A 242 14.52 -3.95 -8.22
CA ASP A 242 14.50 -4.57 -9.55
C ASP A 242 15.20 -5.94 -9.58
N ARG A 243 15.27 -6.65 -8.45
CA ARG A 243 15.88 -7.99 -8.33
C ARG A 243 15.25 -9.08 -9.22
N TYR A 244 14.06 -8.84 -9.76
CA TYR A 244 13.39 -9.70 -10.74
C TYR A 244 13.32 -9.07 -12.14
N GLY A 245 14.14 -8.05 -12.39
CA GLY A 245 14.05 -7.19 -13.56
C GLY A 245 13.00 -6.09 -13.39
N ARG A 246 13.01 -5.14 -14.33
CA ARG A 246 11.97 -4.10 -14.42
C ARG A 246 10.87 -4.58 -15.34
N TYR A 247 9.63 -4.53 -14.87
CA TYR A 247 8.49 -4.81 -15.73
C TYR A 247 8.33 -3.69 -16.77
N PRO A 248 8.27 -4.00 -18.07
CA PRO A 248 8.10 -2.98 -19.09
C PRO A 248 6.65 -2.46 -19.05
N TYR A 249 6.50 -1.16 -18.85
CA TYR A 249 5.24 -0.44 -19.08
C TYR A 249 5.55 0.84 -19.87
N SER A 250 4.63 1.21 -20.76
CA SER A 250 4.74 2.43 -21.56
C SER A 250 3.36 3.06 -21.74
N TYR A 251 3.34 4.37 -21.92
CA TYR A 251 2.13 5.12 -22.23
C TYR A 251 1.53 4.73 -23.60
N GLU A 252 2.39 4.41 -24.57
CA GLU A 252 1.99 3.90 -25.88
C GLU A 252 1.09 2.66 -25.76
N ALA A 253 1.44 1.71 -24.89
CA ALA A 253 0.64 0.51 -24.67
C ALA A 253 -0.75 0.77 -24.04
N LEU A 254 -0.95 1.95 -23.45
CA LEU A 254 -2.22 2.36 -22.82
C LEU A 254 -3.10 3.18 -23.76
N GLY A 255 -2.62 3.53 -24.96
CA GLY A 255 -3.30 4.46 -25.85
C GLY A 255 -3.46 5.86 -25.26
N LEU A 256 -2.54 6.28 -24.39
CA LEU A 256 -2.55 7.59 -23.73
C LEU A 256 -1.22 8.31 -23.90
N GLU A 257 -1.27 9.64 -23.88
CA GLU A 257 -0.07 10.49 -23.85
C GLU A 257 0.33 10.78 -22.40
N ARG A 258 1.63 10.67 -22.08
CA ARG A 258 2.14 11.00 -20.73
C ARG A 258 1.80 12.43 -20.35
N ALA A 259 1.97 13.37 -21.28
CA ALA A 259 1.67 14.78 -21.08
C ALA A 259 0.20 15.03 -20.68
N ALA A 260 -0.74 14.25 -21.22
CA ALA A 260 -2.16 14.38 -20.85
C ALA A 260 -2.42 13.96 -19.40
N ILE A 261 -1.71 12.95 -18.90
CA ILE A 261 -1.78 12.55 -17.48
C ILE A 261 -1.06 13.58 -16.60
N GLU A 262 0.08 14.11 -17.02
CA GLU A 262 0.76 15.18 -16.27
C GLU A 262 -0.11 16.43 -16.15
N GLU A 263 -0.78 16.85 -17.22
CA GLU A 263 -1.74 17.95 -17.21
C GLU A 263 -2.93 17.65 -16.28
N LEU A 264 -3.48 16.43 -16.35
CA LEU A 264 -4.60 16.00 -15.51
C LEU A 264 -4.30 16.09 -14.00
N PHE A 265 -3.04 15.90 -13.60
CA PHE A 265 -2.59 15.92 -12.21
C PHE A 265 -1.62 17.07 -11.91
N ALA A 266 -1.68 18.16 -12.70
CA ALA A 266 -0.80 19.32 -12.53
C ALA A 266 -0.99 20.01 -11.17
N ASP A 267 -2.25 20.14 -10.71
CA ASP A 267 -2.55 20.77 -9.41
C ASP A 267 -1.97 19.99 -8.23
N TYR A 268 -2.02 18.65 -8.29
CA TYR A 268 -1.37 17.78 -7.32
C TYR A 268 0.15 17.95 -7.32
N SER A 269 0.76 17.95 -8.52
CA SER A 269 2.21 18.10 -8.66
C SER A 269 2.68 19.46 -8.13
N LYS A 270 1.97 20.54 -8.48
CA LYS A 270 2.20 21.88 -7.97
C LYS A 270 2.05 21.97 -6.45
N ARG A 271 1.01 21.35 -5.88
CA ARG A 271 0.73 21.36 -4.43
C ARG A 271 1.91 20.81 -3.62
N PHE A 272 2.56 19.77 -4.13
CA PHE A 272 3.63 19.06 -3.43
C PHE A 272 5.03 19.30 -4.01
N GLY A 273 5.17 20.26 -4.94
CA GLY A 273 6.48 20.64 -5.51
C GLY A 273 7.17 19.49 -6.25
N LEU A 274 6.42 18.80 -7.13
CA LEU A 274 6.86 17.61 -7.84
C LEU A 274 7.37 17.88 -9.27
N ASP A 275 7.51 19.16 -9.64
CA ASP A 275 8.02 19.61 -10.93
C ASP A 275 9.51 19.27 -11.14
#